data_AF-A0A8T5QY21-F1
#
_entry.id   AF-A0A8T5QY21-F1
#
_cell.length_a   1.000
_cell.length_b   1.000
_cell.length_c   1.000
_cell.angle_alpha   90.00
_cell.angle_beta   90.00
_cell.angle_gamma   90.00
#
_symmetry.space_group_name_H-M   'P 1'
#
loop_
_entity.id
_entity.type
_entity.pdbx_description
1 polymer ?
#
loop_
_entity_poly.entity_id
_entity_poly.type
_entity_poly.pdbx_seq_one_letter_code
_entity_poly.pdbx_strand_id
1 'polypeptide(L)'
;IKYVPKELFTPFAFIIYKDKVLISISAEQVFIQVKSSKLADGLKSYFDFLWSQKTKTYIGRESLRSLFTEMLDFGDYVVYAEVTRIMEILGEDFFLWWQAEKKRRGIKSRGIMGEKYRKYKAAKESITNFKYVPGYENPTGDLFIFKDKVVNVVYTTKEPIAFLIDNKEVAENNKAQFEMLWDQETFVSKGIDALNTALNNYLDNLESDETFNVLGVTFGLKDYSFYKTEYKNAFKDIHQKRADKGIKAKLLFQQADPAMIEKFRKEVYNKNHEAKVLPFKTKFPVAILPSKNKTVMIIHKKEPSIITIDNKEASSAFNEYFDSMWQQDVRVYKGFEDVTTRFRQNMQELKEGDEYYVLGSALQYEEKTKLENFFMDYHAERVKRKIKVKLLAIQESYNVIYKELAETGDPQMKYAELKRLPPEFKYPMQITLYKGNKVSLISWSENLCFEVESKAMYDSFKANFDMLWSQEAEVFKGKNGVKALLNILLESGGKEHHTFGSTKESLMLGEDWWVSYHEKRAKKGVHAKLLFNESLVQWKAEIKYPNAEVRYTKAGFEPLTETIIKGDKVVIIIWTEEPTGFLINNKAVAESYDKFFKLLWEQVK
;
A
#
# COMPACT_ATOMS: atom_id res chain seq x y z
N ILE A 1 42.42 39.61 40.61
CA ILE A 1 42.56 38.79 41.84
C ILE A 1 41.81 37.49 41.59
N LYS A 2 42.45 36.32 41.82
CA LYS A 2 41.80 34.99 41.75
C LYS A 2 41.69 34.44 43.17
N TYR A 3 40.62 33.71 43.47
CA TYR A 3 40.40 33.10 44.77
C TYR A 3 40.75 31.60 44.70
N VAL A 4 41.44 31.10 45.73
CA VAL A 4 41.75 29.67 45.89
C VAL A 4 40.47 28.94 46.35
N PRO A 5 40.19 27.71 45.89
CA PRO A 5 39.08 26.91 46.39
C PRO A 5 39.09 26.81 47.92
N LYS A 6 37.91 26.81 48.54
CA LYS A 6 37.77 26.80 50.01
C LYS A 6 38.43 25.56 50.63
N GLU A 7 38.45 24.46 49.90
CA GLU A 7 39.03 23.17 50.28
C GLU A 7 40.57 23.22 50.30
N LEU A 8 41.17 24.17 49.59
CA LEU A 8 42.60 24.47 49.57
C LEU A 8 42.95 25.68 50.44
N PHE A 9 42.01 26.13 51.29
CA PHE A 9 42.28 27.20 52.23
C PHE A 9 43.43 26.80 53.15
N THR A 10 44.48 27.60 53.12
CA THR A 10 45.66 27.41 53.93
C THR A 10 45.92 28.68 54.73
N PRO A 11 46.35 28.58 56.01
CA PRO A 11 46.74 29.75 56.80
C PRO A 11 48.04 30.39 56.28
N PHE A 12 48.69 29.79 55.27
CA PHE A 12 49.94 30.24 54.69
C PHE A 12 49.70 31.18 53.50
N ALA A 13 50.23 32.39 53.57
CA ALA A 13 50.44 33.24 52.40
C ALA A 13 51.90 33.16 51.96
N PHE A 14 52.15 32.81 50.70
CA PHE A 14 53.48 32.76 50.12
C PHE A 14 53.74 34.02 49.30
N ILE A 15 54.70 34.84 49.73
CA ILE A 15 55.15 36.03 49.00
C ILE A 15 56.51 35.71 48.38
N ILE A 16 56.53 35.62 47.05
CA ILE A 16 57.70 35.20 46.28
C ILE A 16 58.35 36.45 45.66
N TYR A 17 59.63 36.68 45.93
CA TYR A 17 60.38 37.81 45.37
C TYR A 17 61.84 37.42 45.09
N LYS A 18 62.23 37.40 43.81
CA LYS A 18 63.55 36.94 43.36
C LYS A 18 63.88 35.56 43.93
N ASP A 19 64.96 35.42 44.69
CA ASP A 19 65.43 34.19 45.33
C ASP A 19 64.91 34.01 46.76
N LYS A 20 63.91 34.79 47.17
CA LYS A 20 63.35 34.77 48.53
C LYS A 20 61.87 34.41 48.51
N VAL A 21 61.47 33.61 49.49
CA VAL A 21 60.08 33.30 49.79
C VAL A 21 59.81 33.70 51.23
N LEU A 22 58.80 34.53 51.42
CA LEU A 22 58.26 34.84 52.75
C LEU A 22 56.97 34.04 52.93
N ILE A 23 56.97 33.14 53.90
CA ILE A 23 55.79 32.38 54.32
C ILE A 23 55.17 33.13 55.50
N SER A 24 53.97 33.66 55.31
CA SER A 24 53.21 34.31 56.37
C SER A 24 52.17 33.33 56.92
N ILE A 25 52.25 33.04 58.22
CA ILE A 25 51.22 32.31 58.97
C ILE A 25 50.35 33.36 59.65
N SER A 26 49.39 33.91 58.92
CA SER A 26 48.71 35.15 59.33
C SER A 26 47.96 35.02 60.67
N ALA A 27 47.45 33.82 60.98
CA ALA A 27 46.77 33.54 62.25
C ALA A 27 47.70 33.59 63.47
N GLU A 28 48.98 33.30 63.27
CA GLU A 28 49.99 33.23 64.33
C GLU A 28 50.94 34.43 64.32
N GLN A 29 50.74 35.37 63.38
CA GLN A 29 51.63 36.52 63.14
C GLN A 29 53.10 36.11 62.90
N VAL A 30 53.33 34.89 62.42
CA VAL A 30 54.66 34.36 62.14
C VAL A 30 55.02 34.62 60.68
N PHE A 31 56.26 35.07 60.46
CA PHE A 31 56.85 35.22 59.14
C PHE A 31 58.14 34.43 59.06
N ILE A 32 58.21 33.50 58.11
CA ILE A 32 59.40 32.69 57.84
C ILE A 32 59.97 33.13 56.49
N GLN A 33 61.16 33.74 56.51
CA GLN A 33 61.86 34.07 55.27
C GLN A 33 62.85 32.96 54.92
N VAL A 34 62.70 32.38 53.74
CA VAL A 34 63.62 31.40 53.18
C VAL A 34 64.30 32.00 51.95
N LYS A 35 65.63 32.03 51.94
CA LYS A 35 66.44 32.43 50.78
C LYS A 35 66.87 31.18 50.02
N SER A 36 66.18 30.86 48.93
CA SER A 36 66.44 29.70 48.08
C SER A 36 65.81 29.93 46.71
N SER A 37 66.63 30.02 45.66
CA SER A 37 66.15 30.15 44.27
C SER A 37 65.29 28.96 43.86
N LYS A 38 65.71 27.73 44.18
CA LYS A 38 64.94 26.51 43.86
C LYS A 38 63.53 26.51 44.49
N LEU A 39 63.42 26.97 45.74
CA LEU A 39 62.12 27.06 46.40
C LEU A 39 61.24 28.15 45.77
N ALA A 40 61.83 29.32 45.48
CA ALA A 40 61.12 30.42 44.83
C ALA A 40 60.63 30.02 43.43
N ASP A 41 61.47 29.39 42.60
CA ASP A 41 61.12 28.91 41.26
C ASP A 41 60.05 27.81 41.31
N GLY A 42 60.16 26.89 42.28
CA GLY A 42 59.16 25.85 42.52
C GLY A 42 57.78 26.44 42.87
N LEU A 43 57.71 27.32 43.86
CA LEU A 43 56.46 27.97 44.25
C LEU A 43 55.91 28.91 43.17
N LYS A 44 56.79 29.56 42.39
CA LYS A 44 56.38 30.34 41.23
C LYS A 44 55.76 29.44 40.16
N SER A 45 56.34 28.27 39.90
CA SER A 45 55.76 27.29 38.98
C SER A 45 54.38 26.81 39.44
N TYR A 46 54.19 26.56 40.75
CA TYR A 46 52.88 26.27 41.32
C TYR A 46 51.90 27.45 41.20
N PHE A 47 52.36 28.67 41.46
CA PHE A 47 51.55 29.87 41.28
C PHE A 47 51.13 30.04 39.81
N ASP A 48 52.07 29.96 38.88
CA ASP A 48 51.81 30.09 37.44
C ASP A 48 50.85 28.98 36.96
N PHE A 49 50.99 27.75 37.47
CA PHE A 49 50.06 26.65 37.22
C PHE A 49 48.65 26.96 37.73
N LEU A 50 48.50 27.40 38.99
CA LEU A 50 47.21 27.76 39.60
C LEU A 50 46.59 29.01 38.95
N TRP A 51 47.42 29.99 38.58
CA TRP A 51 47.02 31.25 37.98
C TRP A 51 46.59 31.07 36.53
N SER A 52 47.26 30.18 35.78
CA SER A 52 46.91 29.87 34.39
C SER A 52 45.73 28.90 34.27
N GLN A 53 45.22 28.34 35.38
CA GLN A 53 43.99 27.54 35.33
C GLN A 53 42.86 28.35 34.71
N LYS A 54 42.32 27.78 33.63
CA LYS A 54 41.11 28.24 32.95
C LYS A 54 39.86 27.54 33.46
N THR A 55 40.00 26.64 34.43
CA THR A 55 38.88 25.89 35.00
C THR A 55 38.69 26.27 36.47
N LYS A 56 37.43 26.33 36.91
CA LYS A 56 37.04 26.47 38.32
C LYS A 56 36.00 25.41 38.65
N THR A 57 36.13 24.80 39.83
CA THR A 57 35.16 23.81 40.33
C THR A 57 34.34 24.44 41.45
N TYR A 58 33.02 24.24 41.40
CA TYR A 58 32.08 24.68 42.42
C TYR A 58 31.40 23.45 42.98
N ILE A 59 31.45 23.27 44.31
CA ILE A 59 30.93 22.10 44.99
C ILE A 59 29.89 22.55 46.03
N GLY A 60 28.73 21.89 46.01
CA GLY A 60 27.65 22.15 46.96
C GLY A 60 26.72 23.29 46.54
N ARG A 61 25.54 23.30 47.15
CA ARG A 61 24.41 24.19 46.79
C ARG A 61 24.78 25.67 46.76
N GLU A 62 25.42 26.17 47.81
CA GLU A 62 25.74 27.60 47.92
C GLU A 62 26.82 28.05 46.93
N SER A 63 27.82 27.20 46.67
CA SER A 63 28.82 27.45 45.63
C SER A 63 28.18 27.50 44.24
N LEU A 64 27.21 26.62 43.95
CA LEU A 64 26.48 26.66 42.69
C LEU A 64 25.58 27.90 42.58
N ARG A 65 24.91 28.34 43.66
CA ARG A 65 24.15 29.60 43.65
C ARG A 65 25.04 30.80 43.32
N SER A 66 26.25 30.82 43.88
CA SER A 66 27.26 31.83 43.55
C SER A 66 27.63 31.78 42.06
N LEU A 67 27.90 30.59 41.52
CA LEU A 67 28.18 30.40 40.08
C LEU A 67 27.02 30.85 39.19
N PHE A 68 25.78 30.49 39.50
CA PHE A 68 24.60 30.91 38.72
C PHE A 68 24.39 32.43 38.78
N THR A 69 24.79 33.06 39.89
CA THR A 69 24.82 34.52 39.99
C THR A 69 25.93 35.11 39.12
N GLU A 70 27.15 34.55 39.14
CA GLU A 70 28.27 34.93 38.26
C GLU A 70 27.89 34.78 36.76
N MET A 71 27.14 33.73 36.42
CA MET A 71 26.65 33.48 35.05
C MET A 71 25.76 34.60 34.50
N LEU A 72 25.11 35.41 35.35
CA LEU A 72 24.33 36.56 34.91
C LEU A 72 25.20 37.68 34.31
N ASP A 73 26.50 37.68 34.59
CA ASP A 73 27.45 38.65 34.04
C ASP A 73 28.10 38.14 32.72
N PHE A 74 27.93 36.85 32.39
CA PHE A 74 28.48 36.25 31.17
C PHE A 74 27.62 36.55 29.92
N GLY A 75 26.36 36.93 30.11
CA GLY A 75 25.44 37.30 29.03
C GLY A 75 24.71 36.12 28.39
N ASP A 76 24.41 36.24 27.09
CA ASP A 76 23.62 35.28 26.33
C ASP A 76 24.28 33.90 26.27
N TYR A 77 23.46 32.84 26.30
CA TYR A 77 23.96 31.47 26.30
C TYR A 77 23.05 30.47 25.58
N VAL A 78 23.62 29.33 25.23
CA VAL A 78 22.88 28.14 24.82
C VAL A 78 23.08 27.03 25.85
N VAL A 79 22.10 26.14 26.02
CA VAL A 79 22.17 25.10 27.08
C VAL A 79 21.64 23.74 26.63
N TYR A 80 22.37 22.68 26.91
CA TYR A 80 21.80 21.33 26.98
C TYR A 80 21.18 21.16 28.36
N ALA A 81 19.86 21.07 28.43
CA ALA A 81 19.12 21.28 29.67
C ALA A 81 18.56 20.00 30.28
N GLU A 82 18.68 19.90 31.61
CA GLU A 82 17.99 18.99 32.52
C GLU A 82 17.30 19.82 33.64
N VAL A 83 16.46 20.76 33.21
CA VAL A 83 15.95 21.88 34.03
C VAL A 83 15.23 21.46 35.33
N THR A 84 14.76 20.22 35.41
CA THR A 84 14.11 19.67 36.63
C THR A 84 15.06 19.65 37.82
N ARG A 85 16.35 19.37 37.59
CA ARG A 85 17.34 19.25 38.67
C ARG A 85 17.79 20.59 39.25
N ILE A 86 17.83 21.65 38.44
CA ILE A 86 18.19 23.00 38.92
C ILE A 86 17.25 23.44 40.05
N MET A 87 15.95 23.30 39.83
CA MET A 87 14.94 23.74 40.79
C MET A 87 14.99 22.89 42.07
N GLU A 88 15.18 21.57 41.94
CA GLU A 88 15.36 20.65 43.07
C GLU A 88 16.58 21.01 43.93
N ILE A 89 17.70 21.37 43.28
CA ILE A 89 19.00 21.52 43.95
C ILE A 89 19.24 22.94 44.46
N LEU A 90 18.94 23.95 43.65
CA LEU A 90 19.15 25.35 44.03
C LEU A 90 17.97 25.92 44.82
N GLY A 91 16.81 25.27 44.74
CA GLY A 91 15.55 25.71 45.35
C GLY A 91 14.74 26.59 44.41
N GLU A 92 13.42 26.46 44.52
CA GLU A 92 12.46 27.13 43.66
C GLU A 92 12.59 28.65 43.69
N ASP A 93 12.66 29.27 44.87
CA ASP A 93 12.79 30.73 45.02
C ASP A 93 14.02 31.28 44.30
N PHE A 94 15.16 30.57 44.43
CA PHE A 94 16.39 30.97 43.77
C PHE A 94 16.27 30.83 42.25
N PHE A 95 15.69 29.74 41.76
CA PHE A 95 15.45 29.55 40.33
C PHE A 95 14.56 30.67 39.76
N LEU A 96 13.43 30.95 40.40
CA LEU A 96 12.50 32.00 39.96
C LEU A 96 13.16 33.39 39.99
N TRP A 97 13.92 33.70 41.04
CA TRP A 97 14.73 34.92 41.10
C TRP A 97 15.74 34.99 39.94
N TRP A 98 16.47 33.90 39.66
CA TRP A 98 17.45 33.85 38.58
C TRP A 98 16.82 34.04 37.20
N GLN A 99 15.64 33.44 36.98
CA GLN A 99 14.86 33.64 35.75
C GLN A 99 14.39 35.10 35.61
N ALA A 100 13.89 35.71 36.69
CA ALA A 100 13.47 37.12 36.70
C ALA A 100 14.65 38.07 36.45
N GLU A 101 15.82 37.76 37.03
CA GLU A 101 17.02 38.57 36.89
C GLU A 101 17.60 38.49 35.47
N LYS A 102 17.61 37.30 34.84
CA LYS A 102 17.94 37.17 33.42
C LYS A 102 17.04 38.03 32.54
N LYS A 103 15.73 38.03 32.82
CA LYS A 103 14.74 38.85 32.10
C LYS A 103 15.02 40.34 32.31
N ARG A 104 15.30 40.77 33.54
CA ARG A 104 15.64 42.17 33.88
C ARG A 104 16.89 42.65 33.16
N ARG A 105 17.90 41.78 33.02
CA ARG A 105 19.17 42.06 32.32
C ARG A 105 19.10 41.89 30.80
N GLY A 106 17.98 41.42 30.25
CA GLY A 106 17.82 41.19 28.82
C GLY A 106 18.64 40.01 28.27
N ILE A 107 19.01 39.05 29.13
CA ILE A 107 19.80 37.87 28.74
C ILE A 107 18.93 36.93 27.91
N LYS A 108 19.40 36.59 26.72
CA LYS A 108 18.74 35.64 25.82
C LYS A 108 19.34 34.25 25.99
N SER A 109 18.46 33.25 26.02
CA SER A 109 18.89 31.86 26.09
C SER A 109 18.08 30.94 25.18
N ARG A 110 18.77 29.99 24.55
CA ARG A 110 18.19 28.85 23.83
C ARG A 110 18.60 27.57 24.53
N GLY A 111 17.73 26.55 24.54
CA GLY A 111 18.07 25.29 25.17
C GLY A 111 17.50 24.06 24.49
N ILE A 112 18.23 22.95 24.51
CA ILE A 112 17.76 21.66 24.00
C ILE A 112 17.44 20.78 25.19
N MET A 113 16.24 20.19 25.21
CA MET A 113 15.77 19.39 26.33
C MET A 113 14.89 18.22 25.85
N GLY A 114 14.82 17.15 26.64
CA GLY A 114 13.92 16.04 26.33
C GLY A 114 12.45 16.44 26.39
N GLU A 115 11.64 15.98 25.43
CA GLU A 115 10.18 16.26 25.37
C GLU A 115 9.46 15.88 26.67
N LYS A 116 9.90 14.82 27.35
CA LYS A 116 9.34 14.36 28.64
C LYS A 116 9.40 15.43 29.74
N TYR A 117 10.30 16.41 29.62
CA TYR A 117 10.49 17.45 30.62
C TYR A 117 9.57 18.67 30.44
N ARG A 118 8.90 18.82 29.28
CA ARG A 118 7.99 19.95 28.97
C ARG A 118 6.91 20.18 30.02
N LYS A 119 6.44 19.10 30.66
CA LYS A 119 5.36 19.16 31.65
C LYS A 119 5.76 19.82 32.97
N TYR A 120 7.06 19.83 33.31
CA TYR A 120 7.53 20.28 34.63
C TYR A 120 7.50 21.81 34.78
N LYS A 121 7.29 22.26 36.01
CA LYS A 121 7.23 23.69 36.36
C LYS A 121 8.49 24.44 35.93
N ALA A 122 9.67 23.88 36.21
CA ALA A 122 10.94 24.50 35.86
C ALA A 122 11.10 24.76 34.34
N ALA A 123 10.52 23.92 33.47
CA ALA A 123 10.49 24.16 32.03
C ALA A 123 9.55 25.30 31.64
N LYS A 124 8.37 25.37 32.28
CA LYS A 124 7.31 26.36 31.99
C LYS A 124 7.65 27.76 32.50
N GLU A 125 8.29 27.86 33.66
CA GLU A 125 8.70 29.11 34.31
C GLU A 125 10.04 29.65 33.76
N SER A 126 10.71 28.90 32.90
CA SER A 126 11.96 29.36 32.30
C SER A 126 11.69 30.34 31.15
N ILE A 127 12.49 31.40 31.07
CA ILE A 127 12.52 32.33 29.94
C ILE A 127 13.34 31.79 28.76
N THR A 128 14.03 30.66 28.93
CA THR A 128 14.83 30.03 27.87
C THR A 128 13.92 29.52 26.78
N ASN A 129 14.24 29.84 25.52
CA ASN A 129 13.57 29.26 24.37
C ASN A 129 14.01 27.80 24.20
N PHE A 130 13.17 26.85 24.62
CA PHE A 130 13.48 25.43 24.58
C PHE A 130 13.03 24.77 23.28
N LYS A 131 13.97 24.10 22.60
CA LYS A 131 13.69 23.06 21.62
C LYS A 131 13.57 21.73 22.35
N TYR A 132 12.39 21.13 22.25
CA TYR A 132 12.12 19.86 22.91
C TYR A 132 12.29 18.71 21.92
N VAL A 133 13.10 17.72 22.30
CA VAL A 133 13.48 16.61 21.43
C VAL A 133 12.92 15.30 22.00
N PRO A 134 12.06 14.58 21.25
CA PRO A 134 11.56 13.27 21.65
C PRO A 134 12.71 12.26 21.85
N GLY A 135 12.71 11.57 22.98
CA GLY A 135 13.73 10.55 23.32
C GLY A 135 15.12 11.11 23.66
N TYR A 136 15.32 12.42 23.64
CA TYR A 136 16.58 13.01 24.10
C TYR A 136 16.66 12.97 25.63
N GLU A 137 17.71 12.34 26.13
CA GLU A 137 18.12 12.40 27.53
C GLU A 137 19.51 13.02 27.58
N ASN A 138 19.68 13.98 28.48
CA ASN A 138 20.98 14.60 28.71
C ASN A 138 21.71 13.82 29.82
N PRO A 139 22.77 13.07 29.51
CA PRO A 139 23.42 12.19 30.48
C PRO A 139 24.35 12.93 31.46
N THR A 140 24.67 14.20 31.21
CA THR A 140 25.74 14.93 31.92
C THR A 140 25.27 16.11 32.77
N GLY A 141 23.96 16.25 33.00
CA GLY A 141 23.37 17.43 33.66
C GLY A 141 23.38 18.67 32.75
N ASP A 142 23.33 19.88 33.30
CA ASP A 142 23.24 21.07 32.45
C ASP A 142 24.59 21.48 31.85
N LEU A 143 24.64 21.78 30.56
CA LEU A 143 25.82 22.33 29.91
C LEU A 143 25.50 23.70 29.30
N PHE A 144 25.84 24.77 30.02
CA PHE A 144 25.67 26.14 29.58
C PHE A 144 26.89 26.59 28.78
N ILE A 145 26.65 27.21 27.63
CA ILE A 145 27.69 27.63 26.69
C ILE A 145 27.48 29.12 26.40
N PHE A 146 28.40 29.93 26.88
CA PHE A 146 28.46 31.38 26.70
C PHE A 146 29.44 31.73 25.58
N LYS A 147 29.71 33.03 25.37
CA LYS A 147 30.63 33.51 24.32
C LYS A 147 32.03 32.88 24.39
N ASP A 148 32.62 32.85 25.58
CA ASP A 148 33.99 32.36 25.82
C ASP A 148 34.10 31.38 26.99
N LYS A 149 32.96 31.00 27.57
CA LYS A 149 32.87 30.18 28.78
C LYS A 149 31.91 29.02 28.60
N VAL A 150 32.23 27.91 29.24
CA VAL A 150 31.36 26.73 29.35
C VAL A 150 31.17 26.40 30.82
N VAL A 151 29.93 26.19 31.25
CA VAL A 151 29.60 25.72 32.59
C VAL A 151 28.91 24.36 32.47
N ASN A 152 29.56 23.31 32.94
CA ASN A 152 28.95 21.99 33.08
C ASN A 152 28.52 21.79 34.54
N VAL A 153 27.25 21.47 34.76
CA VAL A 153 26.67 21.24 36.08
C VAL A 153 26.20 19.80 36.17
N VAL A 154 26.82 19.03 37.05
CA VAL A 154 26.52 17.63 37.30
C VAL A 154 25.72 17.50 38.60
N TYR A 155 24.49 17.04 38.46
CA TYR A 155 23.54 16.88 39.56
C TYR A 155 23.66 15.50 40.21
N THR A 156 24.70 15.28 41.03
CA THR A 156 24.81 14.06 41.83
C THR A 156 23.89 14.11 43.07
N THR A 157 23.44 12.96 43.58
CA THR A 157 22.44 12.89 44.67
C THR A 157 22.97 13.22 46.07
N LYS A 158 24.30 13.33 46.26
CA LYS A 158 24.90 13.71 47.56
C LYS A 158 25.38 15.16 47.59
N GLU A 159 26.05 15.61 46.53
CA GLU A 159 26.53 16.99 46.45
C GLU A 159 26.67 17.41 44.98
N PRO A 160 26.00 18.50 44.54
CA PRO A 160 26.08 18.94 43.15
C PRO A 160 27.45 19.57 42.87
N ILE A 161 27.96 19.35 41.66
CA ILE A 161 29.28 19.85 41.24
C ILE A 161 29.10 20.62 39.92
N ALA A 162 29.81 21.74 39.77
CA ALA A 162 29.88 22.45 38.51
C ALA A 162 31.33 22.79 38.13
N PHE A 163 31.61 22.78 36.84
CA PHE A 163 32.88 23.16 36.25
C PHE A 163 32.68 24.35 35.33
N LEU A 164 33.29 25.49 35.67
CA LEU A 164 33.40 26.64 34.79
C LEU A 164 34.72 26.54 34.02
N ILE A 165 34.66 26.56 32.69
CA ILE A 165 35.80 26.53 31.77
C ILE A 165 35.81 27.86 31.01
N ASP A 166 36.82 28.70 31.27
CA ASP A 166 37.06 29.98 30.60
C ASP A 166 37.99 29.79 29.40
N ASN A 167 37.44 29.22 28.32
CA ASN A 167 38.17 28.94 27.09
C ASN A 167 37.26 29.11 25.87
N LYS A 168 37.58 30.12 25.05
CA LYS A 168 36.87 30.46 23.82
C LYS A 168 36.75 29.28 22.84
N GLU A 169 37.82 28.52 22.62
CA GLU A 169 37.81 27.40 21.67
C GLU A 169 36.87 26.27 22.14
N VAL A 170 36.86 26.00 23.46
CA VAL A 170 35.94 25.03 24.07
C VAL A 170 34.49 25.52 23.92
N ALA A 171 34.23 26.81 24.15
CA ALA A 171 32.91 27.40 23.98
C ALA A 171 32.42 27.35 22.52
N GLU A 172 33.27 27.71 21.56
CA GLU A 172 32.96 27.66 20.12
C GLU A 172 32.66 26.24 19.66
N ASN A 173 33.46 25.25 20.07
CA ASN A 173 33.23 23.84 19.71
C ASN A 173 31.91 23.30 20.30
N ASN A 174 31.62 23.58 21.57
CA ASN A 174 30.36 23.14 22.19
C ASN A 174 29.15 23.88 21.59
N LYS A 175 29.31 25.16 21.23
CA LYS A 175 28.27 25.94 20.57
C LYS A 175 27.99 25.39 19.17
N ALA A 176 29.01 25.03 18.40
CA ALA A 176 28.84 24.42 17.08
C ALA A 176 28.04 23.12 17.16
N GLN A 177 28.33 22.25 18.15
CA GLN A 177 27.54 21.05 18.42
C GLN A 177 26.09 21.38 18.80
N PHE A 178 25.89 22.44 19.59
CA PHE A 178 24.55 22.90 19.95
C PHE A 178 23.77 23.36 18.71
N GLU A 179 24.36 24.18 17.84
CA GLU A 179 23.67 24.65 16.62
C GLU A 179 23.32 23.47 15.71
N MET A 180 24.19 22.46 15.57
CA MET A 180 23.89 21.25 14.80
C MET A 180 22.61 20.54 15.30
N LEU A 181 22.45 20.37 16.61
CA LEU A 181 21.25 19.76 17.19
C LEU A 181 20.05 20.74 17.20
N TRP A 182 20.31 22.04 17.30
CA TRP A 182 19.29 23.09 17.26
C TRP A 182 18.66 23.23 15.89
N ASP A 183 19.43 23.04 14.82
CA ASP A 183 18.95 23.11 13.43
C ASP A 183 18.49 21.75 12.89
N GLN A 184 18.73 20.65 13.63
CA GLN A 184 18.29 19.31 13.23
C GLN A 184 16.75 19.20 13.19
N GLU A 185 16.19 18.83 12.04
CA GLU A 185 14.74 18.68 11.89
C GLU A 185 14.26 17.24 12.04
N THR A 186 15.17 16.25 12.05
CA THR A 186 14.83 14.83 12.10
C THR A 186 15.35 14.17 13.37
N PHE A 187 14.50 13.48 14.13
CA PHE A 187 14.86 12.83 15.39
C PHE A 187 14.51 11.36 15.38
N VAL A 188 15.39 10.53 15.95
CA VAL A 188 15.16 9.09 16.09
C VAL A 188 15.07 8.73 17.57
N SER A 189 13.96 8.10 17.95
CA SER A 189 13.73 7.59 19.31
C SER A 189 13.33 6.11 19.27
N LYS A 190 13.44 5.41 20.40
CA LYS A 190 13.22 3.96 20.48
C LYS A 190 12.32 3.58 21.67
N GLY A 191 11.59 2.47 21.51
CA GLY A 191 10.78 1.87 22.58
C GLY A 191 9.34 2.38 22.64
N ILE A 192 8.53 1.71 23.45
CA ILE A 192 7.08 1.94 23.51
C ILE A 192 6.73 3.33 24.09
N ASP A 193 7.52 3.82 25.04
CA ASP A 193 7.31 5.15 25.63
C ASP A 193 7.59 6.27 24.61
N ALA A 194 8.60 6.07 23.77
CA ALA A 194 8.89 6.97 22.66
C ALA A 194 7.76 6.96 21.62
N LEU A 195 7.21 5.78 21.30
CA LEU A 195 6.03 5.65 20.44
C LEU A 195 4.83 6.42 21.01
N ASN A 196 4.50 6.19 22.28
CA ASN A 196 3.40 6.89 22.95
C ASN A 196 3.62 8.40 22.95
N THR A 197 4.83 8.87 23.26
CA THR A 197 5.17 10.29 23.27
C THR A 197 5.00 10.91 21.89
N ALA A 198 5.54 10.28 20.84
CA ALA A 198 5.45 10.77 19.48
C ALA A 198 4.01 10.79 18.95
N LEU A 199 3.21 9.76 19.23
CA LEU A 199 1.80 9.69 18.83
C LEU A 199 0.97 10.78 19.52
N ASN A 200 1.15 11.00 20.83
CA ASN A 200 0.45 12.06 21.55
C ASN A 200 0.88 13.44 21.05
N ASN A 201 2.19 13.68 20.86
CA ASN A 201 2.70 14.94 20.32
C ASN A 201 2.17 15.21 18.90
N TYR A 202 2.11 14.18 18.05
CA TYR A 202 1.49 14.28 16.73
C TYR A 202 0.02 14.68 16.85
N LEU A 203 -0.77 13.97 17.66
CA LEU A 203 -2.19 14.25 17.86
C LEU A 203 -2.47 15.64 18.48
N ASP A 204 -1.60 16.11 19.38
CA ASP A 204 -1.74 17.41 20.03
C ASP A 204 -1.41 18.58 19.10
N ASN A 205 -0.64 18.34 18.03
CA ASN A 205 -0.25 19.35 17.05
C ASN A 205 -1.06 19.30 15.75
N LEU A 206 -2.06 18.42 15.64
CA LEU A 206 -3.01 18.46 14.53
C LEU A 206 -3.89 19.72 14.64
N GLU A 207 -3.99 20.47 13.55
CA GLU A 207 -4.92 21.58 13.41
C GLU A 207 -6.37 21.07 13.33
N SER A 208 -7.34 21.94 13.61
CA SER A 208 -8.76 21.54 13.75
C SER A 208 -9.40 20.98 12.48
N ASP A 209 -8.83 21.28 11.30
CA ASP A 209 -9.26 20.80 10.00
C ASP A 209 -8.48 19.55 9.53
N GLU A 210 -7.44 19.14 10.25
CA GLU A 210 -6.61 18.00 9.86
C GLU A 210 -7.25 16.64 10.20
N THR A 211 -6.93 15.65 9.38
CA THR A 211 -7.28 14.25 9.61
C THR A 211 -6.06 13.46 10.06
N PHE A 212 -6.25 12.52 10.98
CA PHE A 212 -5.21 11.58 11.41
C PHE A 212 -4.95 10.57 10.28
N ASN A 213 -3.98 10.89 9.42
CA ASN A 213 -3.66 10.10 8.23
C ASN A 213 -2.56 9.09 8.56
N VAL A 214 -2.75 7.84 8.16
CA VAL A 214 -1.74 6.80 8.33
C VAL A 214 -1.53 6.06 7.02
N LEU A 215 -0.33 6.18 6.46
CA LEU A 215 0.13 5.44 5.30
C LEU A 215 0.84 4.16 5.72
N GLY A 216 0.48 3.04 5.09
CA GLY A 216 1.20 1.78 5.27
C GLY A 216 0.92 1.10 6.61
N VAL A 217 -0.32 1.19 7.13
CA VAL A 217 -0.73 0.52 8.37
C VAL A 217 -0.31 -0.94 8.31
N THR A 218 0.60 -1.31 9.21
CA THR A 218 1.27 -2.62 9.26
C THR A 218 0.41 -3.66 9.98
N PHE A 219 -0.53 -3.23 10.84
CA PHE A 219 -1.42 -4.10 11.60
C PHE A 219 -2.23 -5.03 10.68
N GLY A 220 -2.26 -6.33 11.01
CA GLY A 220 -2.91 -7.34 10.17
C GLY A 220 -1.98 -8.06 9.18
N LEU A 221 -0.67 -7.87 9.29
CA LEU A 221 0.33 -8.66 8.56
C LEU A 221 0.78 -9.88 9.39
N LYS A 222 0.68 -11.08 8.79
CA LYS A 222 1.01 -12.38 9.42
C LYS A 222 2.45 -12.47 9.97
N ASP A 223 3.39 -11.77 9.33
CA ASP A 223 4.83 -11.82 9.64
C ASP A 223 5.23 -10.95 10.84
N TYR A 224 4.30 -10.18 11.41
CA TYR A 224 4.57 -9.22 12.49
C TYR A 224 3.99 -9.71 13.84
N SER A 225 4.07 -11.01 14.10
CA SER A 225 3.54 -11.67 15.32
C SER A 225 4.05 -11.12 16.66
N PHE A 226 5.04 -10.22 16.65
CA PHE A 226 5.50 -9.44 17.81
C PHE A 226 4.63 -8.22 18.14
N TYR A 227 3.38 -8.14 17.64
CA TYR A 227 2.33 -7.27 18.17
C TYR A 227 2.05 -7.60 19.64
N LYS A 228 2.98 -7.24 20.52
CA LYS A 228 2.78 -7.27 21.96
C LYS A 228 1.53 -6.46 22.29
N THR A 229 0.84 -6.85 23.37
CA THR A 229 -0.26 -6.09 23.99
C THR A 229 0.03 -4.59 24.06
N GLU A 230 1.30 -4.22 24.27
CA GLU A 230 1.83 -2.85 24.27
C GLU A 230 1.54 -2.04 23.00
N TYR A 231 1.83 -2.55 21.79
CA TYR A 231 1.53 -1.84 20.53
C TYR A 231 0.03 -1.66 20.34
N LYS A 232 -0.74 -2.74 20.56
CA LYS A 232 -2.19 -2.71 20.43
C LYS A 232 -2.79 -1.66 21.37
N ASN A 233 -2.31 -1.61 22.61
CA ASN A 233 -2.75 -0.63 23.60
C ASN A 233 -2.37 0.79 23.19
N ALA A 234 -1.13 1.05 22.76
CA ALA A 234 -0.70 2.37 22.30
C ALA A 234 -1.59 2.93 21.19
N PHE A 235 -1.92 2.11 20.18
CA PHE A 235 -2.80 2.54 19.10
C PHE A 235 -4.27 2.64 19.53
N LYS A 236 -4.75 1.74 20.39
CA LYS A 236 -6.11 1.84 20.96
C LYS A 236 -6.27 3.15 21.75
N ASP A 237 -5.30 3.48 22.58
CA ASP A 237 -5.29 4.67 23.42
C ASP A 237 -5.24 5.95 22.57
N ILE A 238 -4.36 6.02 21.56
CA ILE A 238 -4.28 7.22 20.71
C ILE A 238 -5.55 7.40 19.87
N HIS A 239 -6.13 6.31 19.36
CA HIS A 239 -7.37 6.42 18.58
C HIS A 239 -8.55 6.82 19.45
N GLN A 240 -8.60 6.39 20.72
CA GLN A 240 -9.59 6.86 21.68
C GLN A 240 -9.44 8.36 21.93
N LYS A 241 -8.24 8.84 22.32
CA LYS A 241 -7.97 10.27 22.53
C LYS A 241 -8.33 11.13 21.32
N ARG A 242 -8.00 10.64 20.12
CA ARG A 242 -8.34 11.30 18.87
C ARG A 242 -9.86 11.42 18.67
N ALA A 243 -10.61 10.34 18.96
CA ALA A 243 -12.06 10.38 18.85
C ALA A 243 -12.70 11.29 19.91
N ASP A 244 -12.15 11.33 21.12
CA ASP A 244 -12.59 12.25 22.17
C ASP A 244 -12.38 13.73 21.75
N LYS A 245 -11.34 14.00 20.93
CA LYS A 245 -11.10 15.30 20.28
C LYS A 245 -11.93 15.53 19.01
N GLY A 246 -12.75 14.58 18.56
CA GLY A 246 -13.55 14.68 17.33
C GLY A 246 -12.75 14.61 16.02
N ILE A 247 -11.46 14.29 16.07
CA ILE A 247 -10.58 14.25 14.88
C ILE A 247 -10.88 12.97 14.10
N LYS A 248 -11.10 13.05 12.77
CA LYS A 248 -11.31 11.88 11.89
C LYS A 248 -9.97 11.21 11.52
N ALA A 249 -10.01 9.95 11.10
CA ALA A 249 -8.81 9.22 10.68
C ALA A 249 -9.00 8.58 9.30
N LYS A 250 -7.94 8.58 8.50
CA LYS A 250 -7.86 7.89 7.22
C LYS A 250 -6.68 6.92 7.25
N LEU A 251 -6.96 5.64 7.07
CA LEU A 251 -6.01 4.55 7.27
C LEU A 251 -5.77 3.79 5.97
N LEU A 252 -4.55 3.84 5.43
CA LEU A 252 -4.13 3.04 4.27
C LEU A 252 -3.40 1.79 4.74
N PHE A 253 -4.09 0.66 4.72
CA PHE A 253 -3.55 -0.65 5.07
C PHE A 253 -2.69 -1.22 3.95
N GLN A 254 -1.60 -1.91 4.31
CA GLN A 254 -0.90 -2.74 3.34
C GLN A 254 -1.81 -3.90 2.88
N GLN A 255 -1.64 -4.37 1.64
CA GLN A 255 -2.41 -5.51 1.15
C GLN A 255 -2.14 -6.76 2.02
N ALA A 256 -3.19 -7.23 2.68
CA ALA A 256 -3.19 -8.39 3.56
C ALA A 256 -4.53 -9.12 3.47
N ASP A 257 -4.72 -10.16 4.29
CA ASP A 257 -6.00 -10.85 4.42
C ASP A 257 -7.10 -9.88 4.89
N PRO A 258 -8.18 -9.65 4.10
CA PRO A 258 -9.26 -8.75 4.48
C PRO A 258 -9.94 -9.12 5.80
N ALA A 259 -10.07 -10.41 6.12
CA ALA A 259 -10.66 -10.85 7.39
C ALA A 259 -9.79 -10.44 8.57
N MET A 260 -8.46 -10.49 8.38
CA MET A 260 -7.50 -10.04 9.39
C MET A 260 -7.56 -8.51 9.55
N ILE A 261 -7.55 -7.76 8.44
CA ILE A 261 -7.70 -6.30 8.46
C ILE A 261 -8.99 -5.90 9.18
N GLU A 262 -10.11 -6.53 8.86
CA GLU A 262 -11.41 -6.23 9.46
C GLU A 262 -11.47 -6.57 10.96
N LYS A 263 -10.85 -7.68 11.37
CA LYS A 263 -10.68 -8.03 12.78
C LYS A 263 -9.89 -6.94 13.52
N PHE A 264 -8.74 -6.52 13.00
CA PHE A 264 -7.93 -5.46 13.62
C PHE A 264 -8.66 -4.12 13.65
N ARG A 265 -9.39 -3.78 12.57
CA ARG A 265 -10.26 -2.59 12.51
C ARG A 265 -11.20 -2.53 13.71
N LYS A 266 -11.93 -3.61 13.98
CA LYS A 266 -12.88 -3.70 15.10
C LYS A 266 -12.21 -3.67 16.47
N GLU A 267 -11.02 -4.24 16.60
CA GLU A 267 -10.34 -4.37 17.89
C GLU A 267 -9.57 -3.11 18.33
N VAL A 268 -9.02 -2.34 17.38
CA VAL A 268 -8.11 -1.21 17.64
C VAL A 268 -8.74 0.14 17.35
N TYR A 269 -9.61 0.23 16.35
CA TYR A 269 -10.08 1.51 15.82
C TYR A 269 -11.57 1.72 16.16
N ASN A 270 -11.91 2.90 16.66
CA ASN A 270 -13.31 3.30 16.93
C ASN A 270 -14.05 3.72 15.65
N LYS A 271 -15.36 4.00 15.74
CA LYS A 271 -16.24 4.25 14.57
C LYS A 271 -15.87 5.49 13.72
N ASN A 272 -15.01 6.38 14.20
CA ASN A 272 -14.66 7.63 13.51
C ASN A 272 -13.42 7.47 12.61
N HIS A 273 -13.38 6.45 11.76
CA HIS A 273 -12.28 6.26 10.80
C HIS A 273 -12.80 5.78 9.45
N GLU A 274 -12.05 6.11 8.40
CA GLU A 274 -12.15 5.53 7.08
C GLU A 274 -10.89 4.72 6.81
N ALA A 275 -11.02 3.62 6.07
CA ALA A 275 -9.89 2.77 5.80
C ALA A 275 -9.92 2.14 4.41
N LYS A 276 -8.84 2.35 3.66
CA LYS A 276 -8.58 1.76 2.35
C LYS A 276 -7.37 0.82 2.43
N VAL A 277 -7.13 0.07 1.36
CA VAL A 277 -5.95 -0.79 1.21
C VAL A 277 -5.10 -0.21 0.10
N LEU A 278 -3.77 -0.28 0.24
CA LEU A 278 -2.83 0.23 -0.74
C LEU A 278 -3.04 -0.40 -2.13
N PRO A 279 -2.82 0.38 -3.21
CA PRO A 279 -3.10 -0.06 -4.56
C PRO A 279 -2.16 -1.15 -5.06
N PHE A 280 -1.00 -1.35 -4.43
CA PHE A 280 -0.06 -2.42 -4.76
C PHE A 280 0.39 -3.13 -3.48
N LYS A 281 0.76 -4.40 -3.61
CA LYS A 281 1.27 -5.20 -2.50
C LYS A 281 2.64 -4.71 -2.08
N THR A 282 2.73 -4.25 -0.83
CA THR A 282 3.98 -3.87 -0.16
C THR A 282 4.15 -4.70 1.11
N LYS A 283 5.40 -4.95 1.49
CA LYS A 283 5.75 -5.48 2.81
C LYS A 283 6.85 -4.61 3.41
N PHE A 284 6.48 -3.47 3.98
CA PHE A 284 7.43 -2.61 4.68
C PHE A 284 7.04 -2.50 6.15
N PRO A 285 8.01 -2.56 7.09
CA PRO A 285 7.73 -2.45 8.51
C PRO A 285 7.44 -1.02 8.95
N VAL A 286 7.02 -0.12 8.05
CA VAL A 286 6.97 1.32 8.31
C VAL A 286 5.54 1.83 8.15
N ALA A 287 5.02 2.47 9.20
CA ALA A 287 3.83 3.32 9.11
C ALA A 287 4.27 4.79 9.08
N ILE A 288 3.66 5.61 8.22
CA ILE A 288 3.98 7.03 8.07
C ILE A 288 2.73 7.84 8.42
N LEU A 289 2.87 8.79 9.33
CA LEU A 289 1.81 9.65 9.83
C LEU A 289 2.17 11.10 9.49
N PRO A 290 1.78 11.61 8.30
CA PRO A 290 2.00 12.99 7.93
C PRO A 290 0.96 13.92 8.57
N SER A 291 1.37 15.14 8.90
CA SER A 291 0.53 16.29 9.26
C SER A 291 1.04 17.51 8.47
N LYS A 292 0.42 18.68 8.58
CA LYS A 292 0.85 19.89 7.87
C LYS A 292 2.30 20.27 8.15
N ASN A 293 2.77 20.10 9.39
CA ASN A 293 4.08 20.59 9.82
C ASN A 293 5.05 19.48 10.21
N LYS A 294 4.55 18.29 10.58
CA LYS A 294 5.37 17.18 11.10
C LYS A 294 5.01 15.85 10.47
N THR A 295 6.00 14.97 10.33
CA THR A 295 5.78 13.58 9.95
C THR A 295 6.35 12.65 11.01
N VAL A 296 5.57 11.67 11.43
CA VAL A 296 6.03 10.59 12.31
C VAL A 296 6.09 9.29 11.52
N MET A 297 7.27 8.69 11.42
CA MET A 297 7.45 7.36 10.84
C MET A 297 7.72 6.35 11.95
N ILE A 298 7.01 5.24 11.92
CA ILE A 298 7.11 4.18 12.93
C ILE A 298 7.65 2.94 12.24
N ILE A 299 8.88 2.55 12.58
CA ILE A 299 9.47 1.27 12.16
C ILE A 299 9.09 0.20 13.18
N HIS A 300 8.17 -0.66 12.77
CA HIS A 300 7.60 -1.76 13.54
C HIS A 300 8.60 -2.92 13.66
N LYS A 301 9.08 -3.14 14.89
CA LYS A 301 9.89 -4.29 15.32
C LYS A 301 9.66 -4.53 16.82
N LYS A 302 10.31 -5.53 17.42
CA LYS A 302 10.14 -5.84 18.86
C LYS A 302 10.27 -4.62 19.78
N GLU A 303 11.19 -3.71 19.44
CA GLU A 303 11.34 -2.39 20.05
C GLU A 303 11.20 -1.32 18.96
N PRO A 304 10.10 -0.54 18.91
CA PRO A 304 9.85 0.38 17.80
C PRO A 304 10.98 1.40 17.65
N SER A 305 11.25 1.81 16.41
CA SER A 305 12.02 3.02 16.14
C SER A 305 11.11 4.08 15.53
N ILE A 306 11.15 5.28 16.07
CA ILE A 306 10.26 6.38 15.72
C ILE A 306 11.12 7.48 15.15
N ILE A 307 10.87 7.85 13.91
CA ILE A 307 11.51 8.98 13.23
C ILE A 307 10.50 10.12 13.20
N THR A 308 10.82 11.23 13.84
CA THR A 308 10.00 12.45 13.78
C THR A 308 10.71 13.47 12.89
N ILE A 309 10.03 13.97 11.87
CA ILE A 309 10.53 14.98 10.94
C ILE A 309 9.72 16.26 11.17
N ASP A 310 10.38 17.30 11.64
CA ASP A 310 9.84 18.64 11.88
C ASP A 310 10.23 19.58 10.73
N ASN A 311 9.77 19.22 9.53
CA ASN A 311 10.02 19.97 8.30
C ASN A 311 8.71 20.01 7.48
N LYS A 312 8.26 21.23 7.16
CA LYS A 312 6.99 21.48 6.48
C LYS A 312 6.98 20.98 5.03
N GLU A 313 8.08 21.15 4.31
CA GLU A 313 8.21 20.72 2.91
C GLU A 313 8.14 19.19 2.82
N ALA A 314 8.93 18.49 3.63
CA ALA A 314 8.90 17.03 3.72
C ALA A 314 7.52 16.52 4.12
N SER A 315 6.87 17.15 5.11
CA SER A 315 5.55 16.74 5.57
C SER A 315 4.46 17.00 4.53
N SER A 316 4.56 18.09 3.75
CA SER A 316 3.67 18.35 2.62
C SER A 316 3.81 17.28 1.54
N ALA A 317 5.04 16.89 1.19
CA ALA A 317 5.29 15.82 0.23
C ALA A 317 4.70 14.47 0.68
N PHE A 318 4.80 14.12 1.97
CA PHE A 318 4.16 12.90 2.48
C PHE A 318 2.62 12.97 2.49
N ASN A 319 2.02 14.15 2.70
CA ASN A 319 0.57 14.34 2.55
C ASN A 319 0.13 14.20 1.10
N GLU A 320 0.83 14.82 0.15
CA GLU A 320 0.54 14.66 -1.29
C GLU A 320 0.64 13.20 -1.72
N TYR A 321 1.66 12.49 -1.23
CA TYR A 321 1.81 11.06 -1.48
C TYR A 321 0.67 10.25 -0.85
N PHE A 322 0.27 10.57 0.38
CA PHE A 322 -0.89 9.96 1.03
C PHE A 322 -2.17 10.19 0.20
N ASP A 323 -2.43 11.42 -0.23
CA ASP A 323 -3.64 11.79 -0.98
C ASP A 323 -3.68 11.10 -2.35
N SER A 324 -2.56 11.03 -3.05
CA SER A 324 -2.43 10.27 -4.31
C SER A 324 -2.79 8.80 -4.12
N MET A 325 -2.31 8.17 -3.04
CA MET A 325 -2.66 6.78 -2.73
C MET A 325 -4.09 6.62 -2.22
N TRP A 326 -4.64 7.63 -1.54
CA TRP A 326 -6.00 7.61 -0.99
C TRP A 326 -7.06 7.74 -2.08
N GLN A 327 -6.79 8.53 -3.11
CA GLN A 327 -7.68 8.77 -4.25
C GLN A 327 -7.60 7.66 -5.31
N GLN A 328 -6.63 6.75 -5.21
CA GLN A 328 -6.48 5.65 -6.15
C GLN A 328 -7.58 4.59 -5.94
N ASP A 329 -8.45 4.43 -6.92
CA ASP A 329 -9.49 3.39 -6.94
C ASP A 329 -9.09 2.16 -7.80
N VAL A 330 -7.84 2.15 -8.26
CA VAL A 330 -7.21 1.03 -8.98
C VAL A 330 -6.34 0.21 -8.03
N ARG A 331 -6.56 -1.10 -7.99
CA ARG A 331 -5.73 -2.07 -7.27
C ARG A 331 -5.03 -3.00 -8.24
N VAL A 332 -3.77 -3.27 -8.00
CA VAL A 332 -2.90 -4.13 -8.80
C VAL A 332 -2.53 -5.35 -7.99
N TYR A 333 -2.80 -6.53 -8.54
CA TYR A 333 -2.43 -7.82 -8.00
C TYR A 333 -1.50 -8.52 -8.98
N LYS A 334 -0.35 -9.02 -8.49
CA LYS A 334 0.68 -9.64 -9.32
C LYS A 334 1.10 -10.98 -8.73
N GLY A 335 1.13 -12.00 -9.58
CA GLY A 335 1.41 -13.38 -9.21
C GLY A 335 0.13 -14.20 -9.03
N PHE A 336 0.21 -15.49 -9.37
CA PHE A 336 -0.94 -16.39 -9.42
C PHE A 336 -1.74 -16.42 -8.12
N GLU A 337 -1.07 -16.50 -6.97
CA GLU A 337 -1.72 -16.54 -5.65
C GLU A 337 -2.48 -15.26 -5.32
N ASP A 338 -1.92 -14.09 -5.65
CA ASP A 338 -2.56 -12.80 -5.35
C ASP A 338 -3.79 -12.58 -6.24
N VAL A 339 -3.69 -12.91 -7.54
CA VAL A 339 -4.82 -12.82 -8.48
C VAL A 339 -5.93 -13.79 -8.10
N THR A 340 -5.62 -15.08 -7.84
CA THR A 340 -6.63 -16.10 -7.48
C THR A 340 -7.25 -15.85 -6.10
N THR A 341 -6.47 -15.36 -5.13
CA THR A 341 -7.00 -14.88 -3.85
C THR A 341 -8.01 -13.76 -4.07
N ARG A 342 -7.72 -12.83 -4.99
CA ARG A 342 -8.67 -11.75 -5.29
C ARG A 342 -9.97 -12.26 -5.91
N PHE A 343 -9.90 -13.24 -6.81
CA PHE A 343 -11.11 -13.92 -7.32
C PHE A 343 -11.97 -14.50 -6.21
N ARG A 344 -11.36 -15.22 -5.25
CA ARG A 344 -12.09 -15.79 -4.11
C ARG A 344 -12.74 -14.71 -3.25
N GLN A 345 -12.04 -13.60 -3.00
CA GLN A 345 -12.59 -12.45 -2.26
C GLN A 345 -13.79 -11.83 -2.99
N ASN A 346 -13.68 -11.60 -4.30
CA ASN A 346 -14.80 -11.10 -5.11
C ASN A 346 -16.00 -12.04 -5.06
N MET A 347 -15.78 -13.36 -5.08
CA MET A 347 -16.85 -14.33 -4.91
C MET A 347 -17.47 -14.30 -3.51
N GLN A 348 -16.68 -14.15 -2.43
CA GLN A 348 -17.20 -14.01 -1.05
C GLN A 348 -18.14 -12.82 -0.88
N GLU A 349 -17.95 -11.76 -1.67
CA GLU A 349 -18.82 -10.61 -1.65
C GLU A 349 -20.21 -10.89 -2.26
N LEU A 350 -20.36 -11.88 -3.16
CA LEU A 350 -21.61 -12.22 -3.84
C LEU A 350 -22.55 -13.08 -2.98
N LYS A 351 -23.86 -12.90 -3.17
CA LYS A 351 -24.94 -13.65 -2.51
C LYS A 351 -25.53 -14.73 -3.43
N GLU A 352 -26.31 -15.64 -2.86
CA GLU A 352 -27.10 -16.61 -3.63
C GLU A 352 -27.97 -15.88 -4.64
N GLY A 353 -27.91 -16.29 -5.91
CA GLY A 353 -28.67 -15.68 -7.01
C GLY A 353 -28.01 -14.47 -7.69
N ASP A 354 -26.93 -13.91 -7.11
CA ASP A 354 -26.17 -12.84 -7.77
C ASP A 354 -25.57 -13.34 -9.10
N GLU A 355 -25.44 -12.45 -10.08
CA GLU A 355 -24.86 -12.71 -11.40
C GLU A 355 -23.61 -11.84 -11.63
N TYR A 356 -22.58 -12.41 -12.25
CA TYR A 356 -21.41 -11.66 -12.73
C TYR A 356 -21.08 -12.03 -14.19
N TYR A 357 -20.31 -11.17 -14.86
CA TYR A 357 -20.06 -11.27 -16.29
C TYR A 357 -18.57 -11.43 -16.57
N VAL A 358 -18.22 -12.28 -17.53
CA VAL A 358 -16.84 -12.51 -17.97
C VAL A 358 -16.75 -12.29 -19.47
N LEU A 359 -15.90 -11.37 -19.90
CA LEU A 359 -15.58 -11.11 -21.30
C LEU A 359 -14.14 -11.55 -21.58
N GLY A 360 -13.94 -12.40 -22.58
CA GLY A 360 -12.61 -12.82 -23.01
C GLY A 360 -12.01 -13.95 -22.17
N SER A 361 -12.85 -14.89 -21.70
CA SER A 361 -12.34 -16.05 -20.96
C SER A 361 -11.42 -16.89 -21.86
N ALA A 362 -10.14 -16.95 -21.51
CA ALA A 362 -9.09 -17.65 -22.27
C ALA A 362 -8.26 -18.53 -21.34
N LEU A 363 -8.01 -19.79 -21.75
CA LEU A 363 -7.20 -20.77 -21.01
C LEU A 363 -5.89 -21.13 -21.74
N GLN A 364 -5.40 -20.26 -22.62
CA GLN A 364 -4.19 -20.50 -23.42
C GLN A 364 -2.93 -19.92 -22.75
N TYR A 365 -2.38 -20.60 -21.74
CA TYR A 365 -1.17 -20.15 -21.04
C TYR A 365 -0.26 -21.31 -20.62
N GLU A 366 1.02 -21.03 -20.38
CA GLU A 366 2.07 -22.04 -20.10
C GLU A 366 1.75 -22.92 -18.88
N GLU A 367 1.10 -22.38 -17.84
CA GLU A 367 0.67 -23.12 -16.63
C GLU A 367 -0.79 -23.59 -16.70
N LYS A 368 -1.27 -24.00 -17.88
CA LYS A 368 -2.68 -24.37 -18.12
C LYS A 368 -3.29 -25.26 -17.04
N THR A 369 -2.61 -26.34 -16.63
CA THR A 369 -3.11 -27.29 -15.61
C THR A 369 -3.38 -26.62 -14.25
N LYS A 370 -2.55 -25.65 -13.86
CA LYS A 370 -2.69 -24.96 -12.56
C LYS A 370 -3.89 -24.03 -12.56
N LEU A 371 -4.09 -23.31 -13.67
CA LEU A 371 -5.23 -22.42 -13.86
C LEU A 371 -6.55 -23.18 -13.99
N GLU A 372 -6.55 -24.29 -14.74
CA GLU A 372 -7.69 -25.21 -14.84
C GLU A 372 -8.10 -25.76 -13.46
N ASN A 373 -7.14 -26.25 -12.67
CA ASN A 373 -7.42 -26.74 -11.32
C ASN A 373 -8.02 -25.63 -10.43
N PHE A 374 -7.51 -24.40 -10.52
CA PHE A 374 -8.08 -23.28 -9.77
C PHE A 374 -9.53 -23.00 -10.17
N PHE A 375 -9.84 -22.96 -11.47
CA PHE A 375 -11.20 -22.69 -11.93
C PHE A 375 -12.16 -23.85 -11.66
N MET A 376 -11.68 -25.09 -11.67
CA MET A 376 -12.45 -26.25 -11.20
C MET A 376 -12.91 -26.04 -9.74
N ASP A 377 -12.00 -25.70 -8.84
CA ASP A 377 -12.33 -25.44 -7.44
C ASP A 377 -13.24 -24.21 -7.28
N TYR A 378 -12.91 -23.12 -7.98
CA TYR A 378 -13.65 -21.86 -7.93
C TYR A 378 -15.09 -22.04 -8.43
N HIS A 379 -15.29 -22.74 -9.55
CA HIS A 379 -16.63 -22.99 -10.09
C HIS A 379 -17.42 -23.99 -9.26
N ALA A 380 -16.78 -25.01 -8.68
CA ALA A 380 -17.44 -25.90 -7.73
C ALA A 380 -17.98 -25.13 -6.49
N GLU A 381 -17.18 -24.21 -5.93
CA GLU A 381 -17.63 -23.35 -4.83
C GLU A 381 -18.76 -22.39 -5.28
N ARG A 382 -18.60 -21.74 -6.44
CA ARG A 382 -19.60 -20.84 -7.02
C ARG A 382 -20.96 -21.52 -7.20
N VAL A 383 -20.97 -22.72 -7.78
CA VAL A 383 -22.18 -23.52 -8.04
C VAL A 383 -22.83 -23.93 -6.73
N LYS A 384 -22.05 -24.37 -5.73
CA LYS A 384 -22.56 -24.66 -4.38
C LYS A 384 -23.26 -23.46 -3.75
N ARG A 385 -22.77 -22.25 -4.03
CA ARG A 385 -23.36 -20.97 -3.60
C ARG A 385 -24.44 -20.44 -4.53
N LYS A 386 -24.75 -21.15 -5.63
CA LYS A 386 -25.76 -20.80 -6.64
C LYS A 386 -25.59 -19.38 -7.21
N ILE A 387 -24.34 -18.96 -7.35
CA ILE A 387 -23.98 -17.68 -7.97
C ILE A 387 -23.98 -17.89 -9.48
N LYS A 388 -24.66 -17.03 -10.25
CA LYS A 388 -24.76 -17.13 -11.70
C LYS A 388 -23.58 -16.47 -12.41
N VAL A 389 -23.26 -16.93 -13.62
CA VAL A 389 -22.23 -16.32 -14.46
C VAL A 389 -22.63 -16.35 -15.93
N LYS A 390 -22.32 -15.27 -16.66
CA LYS A 390 -22.37 -15.24 -18.12
C LYS A 390 -20.98 -15.03 -18.69
N LEU A 391 -20.52 -15.95 -19.54
CA LEU A 391 -19.17 -15.95 -20.09
C LEU A 391 -19.18 -15.81 -21.61
N LEU A 392 -18.41 -14.86 -22.11
CA LEU A 392 -18.00 -14.77 -23.51
C LEU A 392 -16.58 -15.32 -23.63
N ALA A 393 -16.47 -16.55 -24.11
CA ALA A 393 -15.21 -17.25 -24.29
C ALA A 393 -14.65 -17.07 -25.70
N ILE A 394 -13.32 -17.02 -25.82
CA ILE A 394 -12.68 -17.11 -27.13
C ILE A 394 -12.95 -18.49 -27.75
N GLN A 395 -12.95 -18.55 -29.08
CA GLN A 395 -13.32 -19.73 -29.86
C GLN A 395 -12.58 -21.00 -29.40
N GLU A 396 -11.29 -20.86 -29.15
CA GLU A 396 -10.39 -21.96 -28.80
C GLU A 396 -10.57 -22.46 -27.37
N SER A 397 -11.07 -21.62 -26.47
CA SER A 397 -11.27 -21.97 -25.05
C SER A 397 -12.68 -22.46 -24.74
N TYR A 398 -13.64 -22.26 -25.65
CA TYR A 398 -15.06 -22.57 -25.42
C TYR A 398 -15.29 -24.01 -24.93
N ASN A 399 -14.74 -25.01 -25.65
CA ASN A 399 -15.01 -26.42 -25.33
C ASN A 399 -14.41 -26.83 -23.97
N VAL A 400 -13.24 -26.27 -23.63
CA VAL A 400 -12.57 -26.54 -22.35
C VAL A 400 -13.39 -25.95 -21.21
N ILE A 401 -13.79 -24.67 -21.33
CA ILE A 401 -14.60 -23.98 -20.33
C ILE A 401 -15.98 -24.65 -20.18
N TYR A 402 -16.61 -25.06 -21.29
CA TYR A 402 -17.88 -25.79 -21.24
C TYR A 402 -17.75 -27.08 -20.41
N LYS A 403 -16.68 -27.85 -20.65
CA LYS A 403 -16.41 -29.08 -19.92
C LYS A 403 -16.17 -28.80 -18.43
N GLU A 404 -15.33 -27.81 -18.11
CA GLU A 404 -15.05 -27.35 -16.74
C GLU A 404 -16.35 -26.98 -15.99
N LEU A 405 -17.22 -26.17 -16.60
CA LEU A 405 -18.51 -25.79 -16.01
C LEU A 405 -19.42 -27.01 -15.78
N ALA A 406 -19.47 -27.94 -16.73
CA ALA A 406 -20.28 -29.14 -16.61
C ALA A 406 -19.79 -30.09 -15.50
N GLU A 407 -18.46 -30.24 -15.36
CA GLU A 407 -17.83 -31.13 -14.38
C GLU A 407 -17.81 -30.54 -12.95
N THR A 408 -18.02 -29.23 -12.81
CA THR A 408 -18.05 -28.53 -11.51
C THR A 408 -19.44 -28.45 -10.86
N GLY A 409 -20.33 -29.38 -11.24
CA GLY A 409 -21.67 -29.51 -10.64
C GLY A 409 -22.77 -28.74 -11.37
N ASP A 410 -22.49 -28.22 -12.57
CA ASP A 410 -23.49 -27.56 -13.44
C ASP A 410 -23.66 -28.23 -14.82
N PRO A 411 -23.92 -29.55 -14.90
CA PRO A 411 -23.95 -30.29 -16.17
C PRO A 411 -25.06 -29.85 -17.14
N GLN A 412 -26.09 -29.16 -16.62
CA GLN A 412 -27.20 -28.62 -17.41
C GLN A 412 -27.10 -27.11 -17.62
N MET A 413 -25.99 -26.46 -17.24
CA MET A 413 -25.79 -25.02 -17.39
C MET A 413 -26.91 -24.19 -16.73
N LYS A 414 -27.34 -24.59 -15.54
CA LYS A 414 -28.38 -23.92 -14.73
C LYS A 414 -27.85 -22.63 -14.09
N TYR A 415 -26.56 -22.58 -13.77
CA TYR A 415 -25.91 -21.44 -13.10
C TYR A 415 -24.86 -20.76 -13.98
N ALA A 416 -24.57 -21.28 -15.18
CA ALA A 416 -23.68 -20.65 -16.14
C ALA A 416 -24.34 -20.53 -17.50
N GLU A 417 -24.12 -19.42 -18.19
CA GLU A 417 -24.39 -19.29 -19.62
C GLU A 417 -23.06 -18.98 -20.33
N LEU A 418 -22.80 -19.68 -21.44
CA LEU A 418 -21.55 -19.57 -22.18
C LEU A 418 -21.85 -19.30 -23.66
N LYS A 419 -21.22 -18.26 -24.22
CA LYS A 419 -21.25 -17.92 -25.65
C LYS A 419 -19.83 -17.74 -26.19
N ARG A 420 -19.67 -17.89 -27.50
CA ARG A 420 -18.40 -17.64 -28.19
C ARG A 420 -18.28 -16.16 -28.57
N LEU A 421 -17.07 -15.64 -28.45
CA LEU A 421 -16.70 -14.37 -29.08
C LEU A 421 -16.48 -14.55 -30.59
N PRO A 422 -16.62 -13.48 -31.38
CA PRO A 422 -16.22 -13.50 -32.78
C PRO A 422 -14.75 -13.92 -32.95
N PRO A 423 -14.39 -14.65 -34.03
CA PRO A 423 -13.04 -15.20 -34.25
C PRO A 423 -11.93 -14.13 -34.36
N GLU A 424 -12.29 -12.86 -34.53
CA GLU A 424 -11.38 -11.72 -34.50
C GLU A 424 -10.79 -11.47 -33.09
N PHE A 425 -11.44 -11.93 -32.03
CA PHE A 425 -10.98 -11.77 -30.65
C PHE A 425 -9.99 -12.89 -30.24
N LYS A 426 -8.72 -12.73 -30.63
CA LYS A 426 -7.67 -13.74 -30.37
C LYS A 426 -6.98 -13.61 -29.01
N TYR A 427 -6.91 -12.39 -28.45
CA TYR A 427 -6.22 -12.13 -27.18
C TYR A 427 -6.94 -11.10 -26.30
N PRO A 428 -8.22 -11.30 -25.96
CA PRO A 428 -8.82 -10.43 -24.96
C PRO A 428 -8.17 -10.75 -23.62
N MET A 429 -7.57 -9.74 -22.98
CA MET A 429 -7.46 -9.77 -21.51
C MET A 429 -8.83 -10.14 -20.95
N GLN A 430 -8.86 -11.01 -19.94
CA GLN A 430 -10.13 -11.35 -19.32
C GLN A 430 -10.65 -10.13 -18.56
N ILE A 431 -11.86 -9.71 -18.86
CA ILE A 431 -12.56 -8.63 -18.16
C ILE A 431 -13.68 -9.27 -17.35
N THR A 432 -13.65 -9.09 -16.03
CA THR A 432 -14.67 -9.64 -15.14
C THR A 432 -15.40 -8.51 -14.44
N LEU A 433 -16.74 -8.55 -14.45
CA LEU A 433 -17.61 -7.51 -13.95
C LEU A 433 -18.42 -8.01 -12.76
N TYR A 434 -18.19 -7.43 -11.58
CA TYR A 434 -18.87 -7.79 -10.33
C TYR A 434 -19.72 -6.64 -9.78
N LYS A 435 -20.87 -6.98 -9.18
CA LYS A 435 -21.67 -6.10 -8.31
C LYS A 435 -22.12 -4.72 -8.84
N GLY A 436 -22.10 -4.49 -10.16
CA GLY A 436 -22.56 -3.23 -10.73
C GLY A 436 -21.57 -2.07 -10.65
N ASN A 437 -20.37 -2.27 -10.12
CA ASN A 437 -19.36 -1.22 -9.97
C ASN A 437 -17.90 -1.69 -9.95
N LYS A 438 -17.61 -2.98 -10.06
CA LYS A 438 -16.25 -3.52 -9.96
C LYS A 438 -15.83 -4.18 -11.26
N VAL A 439 -14.68 -3.77 -11.80
CA VAL A 439 -14.10 -4.26 -13.04
C VAL A 439 -12.73 -4.85 -12.75
N SER A 440 -12.51 -6.11 -13.11
CA SER A 440 -11.20 -6.77 -13.04
C SER A 440 -10.68 -7.03 -14.45
N LEU A 441 -9.55 -6.42 -14.82
CA LEU A 441 -8.82 -6.64 -16.08
C LEU A 441 -7.65 -7.58 -15.78
N ILE A 442 -7.67 -8.78 -16.37
CA ILE A 442 -6.75 -9.86 -15.99
C ILE A 442 -5.96 -10.34 -17.21
N SER A 443 -4.64 -10.36 -17.05
CA SER A 443 -3.67 -10.99 -17.95
C SER A 443 -3.13 -12.24 -17.27
N TRP A 444 -3.66 -13.41 -17.65
CA TRP A 444 -3.24 -14.68 -17.05
C TRP A 444 -1.82 -15.10 -17.46
N SER A 445 -1.33 -14.69 -18.64
CA SER A 445 0.06 -14.89 -19.06
C SER A 445 1.05 -14.22 -18.13
N GLU A 446 0.67 -13.06 -17.58
CA GLU A 446 1.52 -12.27 -16.68
C GLU A 446 1.15 -12.47 -15.21
N ASN A 447 0.10 -13.26 -14.94
CA ASN A 447 -0.56 -13.33 -13.63
C ASN A 447 -0.78 -11.94 -13.03
N LEU A 448 -1.37 -11.04 -13.81
CA LEU A 448 -1.56 -9.63 -13.47
C LEU A 448 -3.05 -9.29 -13.51
N CYS A 449 -3.54 -8.62 -12.46
CA CYS A 449 -4.92 -8.14 -12.39
C CYS A 449 -4.97 -6.68 -11.97
N PHE A 450 -5.66 -5.87 -12.75
CA PHE A 450 -6.06 -4.51 -12.41
C PHE A 450 -7.53 -4.53 -12.02
N GLU A 451 -7.83 -4.23 -10.77
CA GLU A 451 -9.20 -4.08 -10.31
C GLU A 451 -9.52 -2.60 -10.12
N VAL A 452 -10.64 -2.17 -10.67
CA VAL A 452 -11.15 -0.81 -10.54
C VAL A 452 -12.55 -0.84 -9.97
N GLU A 453 -12.78 -0.11 -8.88
CA GLU A 453 -14.12 0.14 -8.34
C GLU A 453 -14.67 1.44 -8.97
N SER A 454 -15.33 1.31 -10.12
CA SER A 454 -15.94 2.43 -10.86
C SER A 454 -17.23 2.00 -11.54
N LYS A 455 -18.35 2.63 -11.18
CA LYS A 455 -19.64 2.42 -11.83
C LYS A 455 -19.61 2.81 -13.31
N ALA A 456 -18.97 3.92 -13.65
CA ALA A 456 -18.87 4.38 -15.04
C ALA A 456 -18.12 3.37 -15.92
N MET A 457 -16.99 2.83 -15.43
CA MET A 457 -16.26 1.78 -16.15
C MET A 457 -17.07 0.48 -16.22
N TYR A 458 -17.71 0.09 -15.13
CA TYR A 458 -18.58 -1.10 -15.12
C TYR A 458 -19.67 -0.98 -16.18
N ASP A 459 -20.42 0.12 -16.19
CA ASP A 459 -21.53 0.33 -17.12
C ASP A 459 -21.03 0.32 -18.58
N SER A 460 -19.85 0.90 -18.85
CA SER A 460 -19.23 0.87 -20.18
C SER A 460 -18.85 -0.54 -20.62
N PHE A 461 -18.14 -1.32 -19.79
CA PHE A 461 -17.77 -2.69 -20.13
C PHE A 461 -18.99 -3.62 -20.18
N LYS A 462 -20.01 -3.35 -19.36
CA LYS A 462 -21.28 -4.09 -19.38
C LYS A 462 -22.04 -3.83 -20.68
N ALA A 463 -22.07 -2.60 -21.18
CA ALA A 463 -22.65 -2.29 -22.49
C ALA A 463 -21.92 -3.04 -23.63
N ASN A 464 -20.58 -3.10 -23.59
CA ASN A 464 -19.79 -3.88 -24.54
C ASN A 464 -20.11 -5.38 -24.44
N PHE A 465 -20.21 -5.92 -23.22
CA PHE A 465 -20.62 -7.29 -22.98
C PHE A 465 -22.01 -7.55 -23.55
N ASP A 466 -23.00 -6.70 -23.27
CA ASP A 466 -24.38 -6.88 -23.71
C ASP A 466 -24.52 -6.84 -25.22
N MET A 467 -23.79 -5.94 -25.90
CA MET A 467 -23.75 -5.87 -27.36
C MET A 467 -23.22 -7.17 -27.98
N LEU A 468 -22.16 -7.75 -27.40
CA LEU A 468 -21.61 -9.03 -27.85
C LEU A 468 -22.53 -10.20 -27.46
N TRP A 469 -23.18 -10.10 -26.32
CA TRP A 469 -24.10 -11.12 -25.80
C TRP A 469 -25.39 -11.21 -26.59
N SER A 470 -25.93 -10.08 -27.06
CA SER A 470 -27.17 -10.03 -27.82
C SER A 470 -27.03 -10.48 -29.28
N GLN A 471 -25.84 -10.89 -29.72
CA GLN A 471 -25.67 -11.44 -31.05
C GLN A 471 -26.44 -12.76 -31.18
N GLU A 472 -27.35 -12.80 -32.14
CA GLU A 472 -28.16 -13.98 -32.50
C GLU A 472 -27.50 -14.84 -33.59
N ALA A 473 -26.44 -14.32 -34.21
CA ALA A 473 -25.67 -14.99 -35.24
C ALA A 473 -24.22 -15.22 -34.78
N GLU A 474 -23.74 -16.46 -34.83
CA GLU A 474 -22.33 -16.80 -34.63
C GLU A 474 -21.61 -16.92 -35.99
N VAL A 475 -20.38 -16.40 -36.09
CA VAL A 475 -19.58 -16.45 -37.32
C VAL A 475 -18.44 -17.47 -37.18
N PHE A 476 -18.26 -18.29 -38.22
CA PHE A 476 -17.25 -19.33 -38.32
C PHE A 476 -16.41 -19.11 -39.58
N LYS A 477 -15.09 -19.07 -39.47
CA LYS A 477 -14.19 -18.80 -40.60
C LYS A 477 -13.29 -19.99 -40.95
N GLY A 478 -13.01 -20.12 -42.24
CA GLY A 478 -12.16 -21.16 -42.80
C GLY A 478 -12.82 -22.54 -42.78
N LYS A 479 -12.18 -23.51 -43.45
CA LYS A 479 -12.70 -24.88 -43.58
C LYS A 479 -12.98 -25.52 -42.21
N ASN A 480 -12.10 -25.32 -41.23
CA ASN A 480 -12.28 -25.89 -39.89
C ASN A 480 -13.42 -25.22 -39.12
N GLY A 481 -13.60 -23.90 -39.25
CA GLY A 481 -14.73 -23.19 -38.66
C GLY A 481 -16.05 -23.70 -39.23
N VAL A 482 -16.15 -23.84 -40.56
CA VAL A 482 -17.35 -24.38 -41.22
C VAL A 482 -17.62 -25.84 -40.83
N LYS A 483 -16.58 -26.68 -40.70
CA LYS A 483 -16.74 -28.05 -40.18
C LYS A 483 -17.28 -28.06 -38.75
N ALA A 484 -16.78 -27.17 -37.88
CA ALA A 484 -17.27 -27.03 -36.51
C ALA A 484 -18.74 -26.57 -36.48
N LEU A 485 -19.09 -25.56 -37.29
CA LEU A 485 -20.46 -25.09 -37.49
C LEU A 485 -21.41 -26.23 -37.90
N LEU A 486 -21.03 -27.01 -38.91
CA LEU A 486 -21.84 -28.11 -39.40
C LEU A 486 -21.99 -29.21 -38.36
N ASN A 487 -20.96 -29.49 -37.57
CA ASN A 487 -21.05 -30.41 -36.42
C ASN A 487 -21.97 -29.86 -35.32
N ILE A 488 -21.94 -28.57 -35.01
CA ILE A 488 -22.91 -27.94 -34.08
C ILE A 488 -24.33 -28.15 -34.59
N LEU A 489 -24.57 -27.93 -35.88
CA LEU A 489 -25.87 -28.17 -36.50
C LEU A 489 -26.24 -29.66 -36.46
N LEU A 490 -25.30 -30.56 -36.67
CA LEU A 490 -25.54 -32.01 -36.61
C LEU A 490 -26.03 -32.44 -35.22
N GLU A 491 -25.41 -31.90 -34.16
CA GLU A 491 -25.76 -32.17 -32.76
C GLU A 491 -27.02 -31.41 -32.29
N SER A 492 -27.53 -30.46 -33.06
CA SER A 492 -28.77 -29.74 -32.70
C SER A 492 -30.00 -30.65 -32.72
N GLY A 493 -31.07 -30.25 -32.05
CA GLY A 493 -32.39 -30.88 -32.18
C GLY A 493 -33.00 -30.72 -33.59
N GLY A 494 -34.07 -31.47 -33.86
CA GLY A 494 -34.79 -31.48 -35.15
C GLY A 494 -34.65 -32.81 -35.89
N LYS A 495 -35.70 -33.22 -36.62
CA LYS A 495 -35.74 -34.46 -37.41
C LYS A 495 -35.68 -34.23 -38.92
N GLU A 496 -35.82 -32.97 -39.34
CA GLU A 496 -35.75 -32.54 -40.73
C GLU A 496 -34.59 -31.56 -40.91
N HIS A 497 -33.94 -31.65 -42.07
CA HIS A 497 -32.80 -30.82 -42.49
C HIS A 497 -33.06 -30.37 -43.92
N HIS A 498 -33.28 -29.08 -44.14
CA HIS A 498 -33.55 -28.53 -45.46
C HIS A 498 -32.37 -27.70 -45.95
N THR A 499 -31.86 -27.99 -47.14
CA THR A 499 -30.71 -27.29 -47.70
C THR A 499 -31.04 -26.77 -49.09
N PHE A 500 -30.66 -25.53 -49.38
CA PHE A 500 -30.72 -24.98 -50.74
C PHE A 500 -29.51 -24.09 -51.03
N GLY A 501 -29.18 -23.97 -52.31
CA GLY A 501 -28.06 -23.13 -52.77
C GLY A 501 -26.69 -23.80 -52.65
N SER A 502 -26.63 -25.12 -52.43
CA SER A 502 -25.37 -25.87 -52.46
C SER A 502 -24.70 -25.77 -53.83
N THR A 503 -23.39 -25.51 -53.85
CA THR A 503 -22.61 -25.26 -55.06
C THR A 503 -21.44 -26.22 -55.20
N LYS A 504 -20.81 -26.27 -56.38
CA LYS A 504 -19.56 -27.04 -56.56
C LYS A 504 -18.43 -26.60 -55.62
N GLU A 505 -18.38 -25.33 -55.22
CA GLU A 505 -17.36 -24.80 -54.29
C GLU A 505 -17.46 -25.45 -52.90
N SER A 506 -18.64 -25.87 -52.47
CA SER A 506 -18.84 -26.61 -51.20
C SER A 506 -18.03 -27.91 -51.11
N LEU A 507 -17.64 -28.49 -52.26
CA LEU A 507 -16.80 -29.69 -52.33
C LEU A 507 -15.38 -29.44 -51.78
N MET A 508 -15.01 -28.20 -51.48
CA MET A 508 -13.72 -27.84 -50.86
C MET A 508 -13.46 -28.49 -49.49
N LEU A 509 -14.50 -29.02 -48.83
CA LEU A 509 -14.37 -29.79 -47.59
C LEU A 509 -13.93 -31.25 -47.81
N GLY A 510 -14.04 -31.76 -49.04
CA GLY A 510 -13.66 -33.11 -49.46
C GLY A 510 -14.80 -34.13 -49.39
N GLU A 511 -14.70 -35.17 -50.23
CA GLU A 511 -15.72 -36.22 -50.34
C GLU A 511 -15.93 -37.02 -49.06
N ASP A 512 -14.86 -37.58 -48.51
CA ASP A 512 -14.91 -38.37 -47.28
C ASP A 512 -15.57 -37.60 -46.14
N TRP A 513 -15.34 -36.28 -46.08
CA TRP A 513 -15.93 -35.44 -45.05
C TRP A 513 -17.46 -35.32 -45.21
N TRP A 514 -17.94 -35.01 -46.42
CA TRP A 514 -19.37 -34.88 -46.68
C TRP A 514 -20.12 -36.21 -46.53
N VAL A 515 -19.56 -37.31 -47.07
CA VAL A 515 -20.15 -38.64 -46.92
C VAL A 515 -20.25 -39.00 -45.43
N SER A 516 -19.16 -38.83 -44.67
CA SER A 516 -19.16 -39.09 -43.22
C SER A 516 -20.17 -38.20 -42.47
N TYR A 517 -20.28 -36.92 -42.83
CA TYR A 517 -21.23 -35.99 -42.23
C TYR A 517 -22.68 -36.48 -42.42
N HIS A 518 -23.05 -36.82 -43.66
CA HIS A 518 -24.40 -37.27 -43.98
C HIS A 518 -24.72 -38.68 -43.43
N GLU A 519 -23.73 -39.56 -43.32
CA GLU A 519 -23.89 -40.83 -42.60
C GLU A 519 -24.21 -40.61 -41.12
N LYS A 520 -23.46 -39.73 -40.44
CA LYS A 520 -23.73 -39.39 -39.03
C LYS A 520 -25.10 -38.75 -38.86
N ARG A 521 -25.50 -37.88 -39.80
CA ARG A 521 -26.84 -37.27 -39.86
C ARG A 521 -27.92 -38.34 -39.96
N ALA A 522 -27.79 -39.27 -40.91
CA ALA A 522 -28.74 -40.35 -41.13
C ALA A 522 -28.83 -41.28 -39.90
N LYS A 523 -27.70 -41.62 -39.26
CA LYS A 523 -27.65 -42.42 -38.02
C LYS A 523 -28.37 -41.74 -36.86
N LYS A 524 -28.42 -40.40 -36.81
CA LYS A 524 -29.23 -39.63 -35.84
C LYS A 524 -30.72 -39.59 -36.19
N GLY A 525 -31.13 -40.23 -37.28
CA GLY A 525 -32.52 -40.24 -37.76
C GLY A 525 -32.99 -38.88 -38.23
N VAL A 526 -32.09 -38.06 -38.77
CA VAL A 526 -32.42 -36.76 -39.36
C VAL A 526 -32.56 -36.95 -40.86
N HIS A 527 -33.79 -36.81 -41.35
CA HIS A 527 -34.11 -36.82 -42.78
C HIS A 527 -33.72 -35.49 -43.40
N ALA A 528 -33.32 -35.49 -44.67
CA ALA A 528 -32.99 -34.24 -45.34
C ALA A 528 -33.53 -34.10 -46.75
N LYS A 529 -33.82 -32.86 -47.09
CA LYS A 529 -34.20 -32.43 -48.43
C LYS A 529 -33.15 -31.45 -48.94
N LEU A 530 -32.45 -31.83 -49.98
CA LEU A 530 -31.26 -31.17 -50.49
C LEU A 530 -31.53 -30.63 -51.90
N LEU A 531 -31.65 -29.31 -52.02
CA LEU A 531 -31.88 -28.62 -53.29
C LEU A 531 -30.56 -28.08 -53.82
N PHE A 532 -29.91 -28.86 -54.67
CA PHE A 532 -28.57 -28.59 -55.19
C PHE A 532 -28.63 -27.84 -56.53
N ASN A 533 -27.55 -27.14 -56.86
CA ASN A 533 -27.37 -26.62 -58.22
C ASN A 533 -27.12 -27.77 -59.22
N GLU A 534 -27.50 -27.59 -60.49
CA GLU A 534 -27.21 -28.55 -61.58
C GLU A 534 -25.70 -28.88 -61.69
N SER A 535 -24.83 -27.94 -61.31
CA SER A 535 -23.37 -28.15 -61.26
C SER A 535 -22.96 -29.35 -60.40
N LEU A 536 -23.80 -29.75 -59.43
CA LEU A 536 -23.59 -30.88 -58.53
C LEU A 536 -24.25 -32.19 -59.02
N VAL A 537 -24.86 -32.26 -60.21
CA VAL A 537 -25.47 -33.52 -60.69
C VAL A 537 -24.45 -34.66 -60.77
N GLN A 538 -23.22 -34.37 -61.20
CA GLN A 538 -22.14 -35.38 -61.29
C GLN A 538 -21.66 -35.86 -59.90
N TRP A 539 -22.00 -35.13 -58.84
CA TRP A 539 -21.68 -35.53 -57.47
C TRP A 539 -22.49 -36.75 -57.00
N LYS A 540 -23.69 -36.97 -57.57
CA LYS A 540 -24.58 -38.10 -57.26
C LYS A 540 -24.92 -38.22 -55.77
N ALA A 541 -25.32 -37.11 -55.16
CA ALA A 541 -25.66 -37.03 -53.73
C ALA A 541 -26.76 -38.02 -53.32
N GLU A 542 -27.71 -38.30 -54.21
CA GLU A 542 -28.81 -39.25 -53.99
C GLU A 542 -28.33 -40.69 -53.73
N ILE A 543 -27.14 -41.05 -54.19
CA ILE A 543 -26.51 -42.35 -53.91
C ILE A 543 -25.62 -42.25 -52.67
N LYS A 544 -24.88 -41.14 -52.53
CA LYS A 544 -23.88 -40.95 -51.48
C LYS A 544 -24.47 -40.62 -50.11
N TYR A 545 -25.64 -40.00 -50.05
CA TYR A 545 -26.21 -39.45 -48.82
C TYR A 545 -27.44 -40.23 -48.35
N PRO A 546 -27.30 -41.11 -47.34
CA PRO A 546 -28.42 -41.89 -46.83
C PRO A 546 -29.48 -41.02 -46.15
N ASN A 547 -30.74 -41.49 -46.19
CA ASN A 547 -31.90 -40.79 -45.61
C ASN A 547 -32.03 -39.34 -46.13
N ALA A 548 -31.87 -39.15 -47.44
CA ALA A 548 -31.96 -37.86 -48.12
C ALA A 548 -32.87 -37.94 -49.35
N GLU A 549 -33.60 -36.87 -49.64
CA GLU A 549 -34.19 -36.56 -50.94
C GLU A 549 -33.36 -35.45 -51.59
N VAL A 550 -32.94 -35.64 -52.84
CA VAL A 550 -32.10 -34.68 -53.56
C VAL A 550 -32.82 -34.22 -54.82
N ARG A 551 -32.88 -32.91 -55.03
CA ARG A 551 -33.39 -32.28 -56.25
C ARG A 551 -32.37 -31.28 -56.78
N TYR A 552 -32.40 -31.03 -58.08
CA TYR A 552 -31.45 -30.15 -58.76
C TYR A 552 -32.19 -29.00 -59.44
N THR A 553 -31.78 -27.75 -59.18
CA THR A 553 -32.30 -26.59 -59.89
C THR A 553 -31.83 -26.59 -61.35
N LYS A 554 -32.62 -26.08 -62.30
CA LYS A 554 -32.20 -25.95 -63.72
C LYS A 554 -31.09 -24.89 -63.90
N ALA A 555 -30.25 -25.05 -64.93
CA ALA A 555 -29.19 -24.12 -65.33
C ALA A 555 -29.57 -22.64 -65.17
N GLY A 556 -28.77 -21.89 -64.40
CA GLY A 556 -29.01 -20.49 -64.05
C GLY A 556 -27.89 -19.92 -63.16
N PHE A 557 -28.21 -18.91 -62.34
CA PHE A 557 -27.27 -18.30 -61.39
C PHE A 557 -26.82 -19.32 -60.33
N GLU A 558 -25.51 -19.52 -60.16
CA GLU A 558 -24.91 -20.35 -59.13
C GLU A 558 -24.45 -19.45 -57.97
N PRO A 559 -25.25 -19.29 -56.90
CA PRO A 559 -24.90 -18.42 -55.78
C PRO A 559 -23.79 -19.06 -54.96
N LEU A 560 -22.75 -18.33 -54.55
CA LEU A 560 -21.71 -18.85 -53.62
C LEU A 560 -22.25 -19.21 -52.22
N THR A 561 -23.56 -19.13 -51.98
CA THR A 561 -24.17 -19.20 -50.67
C THR A 561 -25.10 -20.41 -50.54
N GLU A 562 -24.76 -21.28 -49.59
CA GLU A 562 -25.59 -22.40 -49.18
C GLU A 562 -26.34 -22.06 -47.89
N THR A 563 -27.63 -22.39 -47.83
CA THR A 563 -28.45 -22.21 -46.64
C THR A 563 -28.99 -23.55 -46.17
N ILE A 564 -28.83 -23.83 -44.88
CA ILE A 564 -29.27 -25.06 -44.22
C ILE A 564 -30.18 -24.70 -43.05
N ILE A 565 -31.36 -25.30 -42.98
CA ILE A 565 -32.36 -25.07 -41.93
C ILE A 565 -32.57 -26.37 -41.16
N LYS A 566 -32.46 -26.33 -39.83
CA LYS A 566 -32.74 -27.47 -38.96
C LYS A 566 -33.22 -27.00 -37.58
N GLY A 567 -34.45 -27.38 -37.22
CA GLY A 567 -35.08 -26.92 -35.98
C GLY A 567 -35.18 -25.40 -35.96
N ASP A 568 -34.74 -24.77 -34.86
CA ASP A 568 -34.76 -23.31 -34.68
C ASP A 568 -33.49 -22.61 -35.22
N LYS A 569 -32.72 -23.29 -36.10
CA LYS A 569 -31.42 -22.81 -36.59
C LYS A 569 -31.41 -22.66 -38.10
N VAL A 570 -30.79 -21.58 -38.55
CA VAL A 570 -30.42 -21.34 -39.95
C VAL A 570 -28.91 -21.21 -40.03
N VAL A 571 -28.30 -21.99 -40.90
CA VAL A 571 -26.89 -21.91 -41.25
C VAL A 571 -26.79 -21.33 -42.65
N ILE A 572 -25.99 -20.28 -42.82
CA ILE A 572 -25.65 -19.72 -44.14
C ILE A 572 -24.15 -19.85 -44.31
N ILE A 573 -23.69 -20.50 -45.37
CA ILE A 573 -22.27 -20.67 -45.68
C ILE A 573 -21.98 -19.95 -46.99
N ILE A 574 -21.01 -19.05 -46.96
CA ILE A 574 -20.45 -18.39 -48.14
C ILE A 574 -19.17 -19.15 -48.53
N TRP A 575 -19.21 -19.82 -49.67
CA TRP A 575 -18.15 -20.68 -50.19
C TRP A 575 -17.12 -19.89 -51.00
N THR A 576 -16.26 -19.16 -50.30
CA THR A 576 -15.03 -18.52 -50.83
C THR A 576 -13.79 -19.36 -50.52
N GLU A 577 -12.61 -19.00 -51.05
CA GLU A 577 -11.35 -19.70 -50.74
C GLU A 577 -11.14 -19.92 -49.22
N GLU A 578 -11.46 -18.89 -48.43
CA GLU A 578 -11.67 -19.00 -46.99
C GLU A 578 -13.19 -18.93 -46.70
N PRO A 579 -13.87 -20.06 -46.50
CA PRO A 579 -15.33 -20.05 -46.39
C PRO A 579 -15.78 -19.44 -45.06
N THR A 580 -16.92 -18.74 -45.08
CA THR A 580 -17.51 -18.10 -43.89
C THR A 580 -18.90 -18.65 -43.63
N GLY A 581 -19.11 -19.21 -42.45
CA GLY A 581 -20.40 -19.72 -42.00
C GLY A 581 -21.04 -18.82 -40.94
N PHE A 582 -22.35 -18.63 -41.04
CA PHE A 582 -23.18 -17.89 -40.09
C PHE A 582 -24.18 -18.87 -39.48
N LEU A 583 -24.22 -18.98 -38.16
CA LEU A 583 -25.23 -19.73 -37.42
C LEU A 583 -26.22 -18.77 -36.79
N ILE A 584 -27.43 -18.69 -37.32
CA ILE A 584 -28.51 -17.89 -36.75
C ILE A 584 -29.38 -18.81 -35.89
N ASN A 585 -29.48 -18.51 -34.60
CA ASN A 585 -30.31 -19.27 -33.67
C ASN A 585 -31.59 -18.50 -33.33
N ASN A 586 -32.55 -18.51 -34.25
CA ASN A 586 -33.81 -17.79 -34.10
C ASN A 586 -34.94 -18.58 -34.78
N LYS A 587 -35.91 -19.01 -33.98
CA LYS A 587 -37.05 -19.82 -34.44
C LYS A 587 -37.87 -19.14 -35.54
N ALA A 588 -38.16 -17.85 -35.39
CA ALA A 588 -38.95 -17.11 -36.39
C ALA A 588 -38.20 -16.99 -37.72
N VAL A 589 -36.87 -16.80 -37.67
CA VAL A 589 -36.02 -16.80 -38.87
C VAL A 589 -36.00 -18.20 -39.49
N ALA A 590 -35.82 -19.26 -38.72
CA ALA A 590 -35.82 -20.63 -39.22
C ALA A 590 -37.15 -21.01 -39.89
N GLU A 591 -38.28 -20.66 -39.28
CA GLU A 591 -39.62 -20.86 -39.88
C GLU A 591 -39.80 -20.06 -41.18
N SER A 592 -39.26 -18.85 -41.26
CA SER A 592 -39.31 -18.03 -42.48
C SER A 592 -38.48 -18.63 -43.62
N TYR A 593 -37.23 -19.04 -43.32
CA TYR A 593 -36.35 -19.69 -44.29
C TYR A 593 -36.88 -21.06 -44.73
N ASP A 594 -37.53 -21.81 -43.83
CA ASP A 594 -38.20 -23.07 -44.16
C ASP A 594 -39.35 -22.90 -45.15
N LYS A 595 -40.17 -21.84 -45.00
CA LYS A 595 -41.20 -21.49 -45.98
C LYS A 595 -40.59 -21.14 -47.34
N PHE A 596 -39.49 -20.38 -47.35
CA PHE A 596 -38.78 -20.06 -48.58
C PHE A 596 -38.22 -21.32 -49.27
N PHE A 597 -37.60 -22.21 -48.51
CA PHE A 597 -37.16 -23.51 -49.01
C PHE A 597 -38.31 -24.31 -49.65
N LYS A 598 -39.45 -24.43 -48.97
CA LYS A 598 -40.62 -25.17 -49.48
C LYS A 598 -41.11 -24.63 -50.81
N LEU A 599 -41.16 -23.30 -50.96
CA LEU A 599 -41.53 -22.66 -52.24
C LEU A 599 -40.56 -23.05 -53.37
N LEU A 600 -39.25 -23.04 -53.11
CA LEU A 600 -38.24 -23.47 -54.10
C LEU A 600 -38.33 -24.97 -54.40
N TRP A 601 -38.57 -25.77 -53.36
CA TRP A 601 -38.67 -27.23 -53.44
C TRP A 601 -39.82 -27.67 -54.35
N GLU A 602 -40.97 -26.99 -54.27
CA GLU A 602 -42.16 -27.29 -55.08
C GLU A 602 -42.02 -26.90 -56.56
N GLN A 603 -41.16 -25.92 -56.88
CA GLN A 603 -40.92 -25.48 -58.25
C GLN A 603 -40.02 -26.43 -59.05
N VAL A 604 -39.25 -27.27 -58.35
CA VAL A 604 -38.34 -28.23 -58.95
C VAL A 604 -38.98 -29.62 -58.83
N LYS A 605 -39.30 -30.23 -59.98
CA LYS A 605 -39.95 -31.54 -60.07
C LYS A 605 -38.93 -32.66 -60.17
#